data_AF-A0A1J7BJU4-F1
#
_entry.id   AF-A0A1J7BJU4-F1
#
_cell.length_a   1.000
_cell.length_b   1.000
_cell.length_c   1.000
_cell.angle_alpha   90.00
_cell.angle_beta   90.00
_cell.angle_gamma   90.00
#
_symmetry.space_group_name_H-M   'P 1'
#
loop_
_entity.id
_entity.type
_entity.pdbx_description
1 polymer ?
#
loop_
_entity_poly.entity_id
_entity_poly.type
_entity_poly.pdbx_seq_one_letter_code
_entity_poly.pdbx_strand_id
1 'polypeptide(L)'
;MSTSTTEGAAAGPLLVRPRESLLPTVAAALSVKGSTRTAASGKESEPPTLHPVIAEFLDALPVRARERWVGRCPEAVLLSRHLAEAEAGRGRRAARKPFTDQDARKALKGAKLTLRRIRETGDPDHGTYQAPCRSCAALLEHLGVRTVES
;
A
#
# COMPACT_ATOMS: atom_id res chain seq x y z
N MET A 1 35.78 60.17 10.75
CA MET A 1 34.31 60.28 10.71
C MET A 1 33.91 59.70 9.35
N SER A 2 33.61 58.40 9.25
CA SER A 2 32.27 57.79 9.45
C SER A 2 31.31 58.39 8.41
N THR A 3 30.69 57.69 7.45
CA THR A 3 30.10 56.34 7.37
C THR A 3 29.82 56.01 5.89
N SER A 4 30.21 54.83 5.39
CA SER A 4 29.33 53.67 5.10
C SER A 4 28.65 53.69 3.71
N THR A 5 29.29 53.01 2.76
CA THR A 5 28.65 52.31 1.63
C THR A 5 28.36 50.89 2.08
N THR A 6 27.12 50.41 1.93
CA THR A 6 26.73 49.06 1.44
C THR A 6 25.21 48.93 1.59
N GLU A 7 24.45 48.93 0.50
CA GLU A 7 24.22 47.82 -0.44
C GLU A 7 23.04 46.96 0.02
N GLY A 8 22.00 46.97 -0.83
CA GLY A 8 20.70 46.40 -0.54
C GLY A 8 20.79 44.90 -0.30
N ALA A 9 20.19 44.46 0.80
CA ALA A 9 19.95 43.06 1.09
C ALA A 9 19.03 42.48 0.00
N ALA A 10 19.64 41.80 -0.98
CA ALA A 10 18.91 40.93 -1.89
C ALA A 10 18.25 39.82 -1.05
N ALA A 11 16.92 39.85 -0.98
CA ALA A 11 16.13 38.77 -0.45
C ALA A 11 16.40 37.51 -1.29
N GLY A 12 17.17 36.58 -0.74
CA GLY A 12 17.36 35.27 -1.35
C GLY A 12 16.01 34.58 -1.57
N PRO A 13 15.87 33.76 -2.63
CA PRO A 13 14.61 33.09 -2.90
C PRO A 13 14.22 32.27 -1.67
N LEU A 14 13.08 32.62 -1.07
CA LEU A 14 12.45 31.77 -0.09
C LEU A 14 12.22 30.44 -0.77
N LEU A 15 12.98 29.43 -0.38
CA LEU A 15 12.68 28.04 -0.67
C LEU A 15 11.33 27.77 0.00
N VAL A 16 10.25 28.02 -0.73
CA VAL A 16 8.93 27.50 -0.41
C VAL A 16 9.11 26.00 -0.50
N ARG A 17 9.47 25.35 0.63
CA ARG A 17 9.22 23.94 0.81
C ARG A 17 7.76 23.76 0.42
N PRO A 18 7.43 23.00 -0.64
CA PRO A 18 6.07 22.54 -0.78
C PRO A 18 5.72 21.93 0.57
N ARG A 19 4.59 22.32 1.14
CA ARG A 19 3.98 21.57 2.23
C ARG A 19 3.49 20.26 1.62
N GLU A 20 4.44 19.44 1.14
CA GLU A 20 4.20 18.14 0.55
C GLU A 20 3.49 17.35 1.64
N SER A 21 2.20 17.24 1.40
CA SER A 21 1.17 16.98 2.36
C SER A 21 1.46 15.67 3.07
N LEU A 22 1.20 15.62 4.38
CA LEU A 22 1.21 14.39 5.18
C LEU A 22 0.14 13.38 4.75
N LEU A 23 -0.52 13.61 3.60
CA LEU A 23 -1.59 12.79 3.09
C LEU A 23 -0.99 11.50 2.52
N PRO A 24 -1.58 10.34 2.85
CA PRO A 24 -1.25 9.11 2.14
C PRO A 24 -1.48 9.33 0.64
N THR A 25 -0.64 8.78 -0.22
CA THR A 25 -0.75 9.02 -1.67
C THR A 25 -1.87 8.19 -2.31
N VAL A 26 -2.21 7.05 -1.70
CA VAL A 26 -3.18 6.08 -2.23
C VAL A 26 -3.95 5.48 -1.06
N ALA A 27 -5.24 5.22 -1.24
CA ALA A 27 -6.03 4.32 -0.41
C ALA A 27 -6.45 3.09 -1.21
N ALA A 28 -6.49 1.94 -0.53
CA ALA A 28 -6.99 0.70 -1.07
C ALA A 28 -8.19 0.21 -0.26
N ALA A 29 -9.12 -0.45 -0.94
CA ALA A 29 -10.25 -1.15 -0.34
C ALA A 29 -10.29 -2.59 -0.86
N LEU A 30 -10.26 -3.55 0.07
CA LEU A 30 -10.38 -4.98 -0.20
C LEU A 30 -11.77 -5.45 0.24
N SER A 31 -12.54 -6.00 -0.70
CA SER A 31 -13.85 -6.60 -0.42
C SER A 31 -13.77 -8.12 -0.58
N VAL A 32 -14.10 -8.86 0.48
CA VAL A 32 -14.14 -10.33 0.49
C VAL A 32 -15.47 -10.80 1.05
N LYS A 33 -16.25 -11.55 0.26
CA LYS A 33 -17.54 -12.15 0.67
C LYS A 33 -18.51 -11.15 1.35
N GLY A 34 -18.51 -9.89 0.91
CA GLY A 34 -19.37 -8.83 1.47
C GLY A 34 -18.76 -8.02 2.61
N SER A 35 -17.61 -8.39 3.14
CA SER A 35 -16.85 -7.58 4.11
C SER A 35 -15.83 -6.71 3.38
N THR A 36 -15.82 -5.40 3.68
CA THR A 36 -14.86 -4.45 3.09
C THR A 36 -13.88 -3.94 4.14
N ARG A 37 -12.60 -3.90 3.78
CA ARG A 37 -11.51 -3.39 4.62
C ARG A 37 -10.71 -2.37 3.84
N THR A 38 -10.32 -1.31 4.51
CA THR A 38 -9.60 -0.19 3.88
C THR A 38 -8.27 0.04 4.55
N ALA A 39 -7.26 0.40 3.76
CA ALA A 39 -5.96 0.86 4.23
C ALA A 39 -5.47 1.98 3.33
N ALA A 40 -4.74 2.93 3.90
CA ALA A 40 -4.06 3.97 3.14
C ALA A 40 -2.56 3.72 3.13
N SER A 41 -1.87 4.19 2.10
CA SER A 41 -0.41 4.23 2.03
C SER A 41 0.13 5.12 3.14
N GLY A 42 0.38 4.53 4.31
CA GLY A 42 0.83 5.23 5.49
C GLY A 42 2.34 5.51 5.46
N LYS A 43 2.70 6.68 5.95
CA LYS A 43 4.08 7.11 6.25
C LYS A 43 4.59 6.47 7.55
N GLU A 44 4.13 5.27 7.90
CA GLU A 44 4.69 4.55 9.05
C GLU A 44 6.15 4.20 8.72
N SER A 45 7.06 4.76 9.52
CA SER A 45 8.50 4.48 9.39
C SER A 45 8.75 2.97 9.53
N GLU A 46 8.01 2.34 10.43
CA GLU A 46 8.06 0.91 10.68
C GLU A 46 7.47 0.12 9.49
N PRO A 47 8.21 -0.86 8.94
CA PRO A 47 7.66 -1.74 7.94
C PRO A 47 6.47 -2.53 8.52
N PRO A 48 5.36 -2.65 7.80
CA PRO A 48 4.21 -3.41 8.28
C PRO A 48 4.57 -4.90 8.40
N THR A 49 4.09 -5.56 9.46
CA THR A 49 4.22 -7.01 9.61
C THR A 49 3.38 -7.72 8.55
N LEU A 50 4.04 -8.30 7.55
CA LEU A 50 3.40 -9.06 6.48
C LEU A 50 3.15 -10.51 6.90
N HIS A 51 2.10 -11.10 6.33
CA HIS A 51 1.83 -12.53 6.51
C HIS A 51 2.92 -13.37 5.82
N PRO A 52 3.40 -14.48 6.39
CA PRO A 52 4.50 -15.29 5.83
C PRO A 52 4.33 -15.63 4.35
N VAL A 53 3.15 -16.12 3.95
CA VAL A 53 2.85 -16.42 2.53
C VAL A 53 3.06 -15.21 1.59
N ILE A 54 2.74 -14.00 2.05
CA ILE A 54 2.93 -12.79 1.23
C ILE A 54 4.39 -12.37 1.23
N ALA A 55 5.05 -12.40 2.40
CA ALA A 55 6.46 -12.08 2.52
C ALA A 55 7.31 -13.00 1.62
N GLU A 56 7.11 -14.32 1.71
CA GLU A 56 7.79 -15.33 0.88
C GLU A 56 7.57 -15.10 -0.62
N PHE A 57 6.34 -14.78 -1.04
CA PHE A 57 6.06 -14.47 -2.45
C PHE A 57 6.82 -13.22 -2.92
N LEU A 58 6.78 -12.14 -2.12
CA LEU A 58 7.44 -10.88 -2.47
C LEU A 58 8.96 -11.03 -2.51
N ASP A 59 9.54 -11.81 -1.59
CA ASP A 59 10.96 -12.13 -1.54
C ASP A 59 11.41 -13.00 -2.71
N ALA A 60 10.52 -13.83 -3.25
CA ALA A 60 10.78 -14.67 -4.42
C ALA A 60 10.59 -13.96 -5.77
N LEU A 61 10.08 -12.71 -5.80
CA LEU A 61 9.82 -12.01 -7.06
C LEU A 61 11.09 -11.83 -7.89
N PRO A 62 11.03 -11.97 -9.23
CA PRO A 62 12.16 -11.60 -10.08
C PRO A 62 12.35 -10.08 -10.07
N VAL A 63 13.58 -9.61 -10.26
CA VAL A 63 13.94 -8.16 -10.21
C VAL A 63 13.00 -7.31 -11.08
N ARG A 64 12.61 -7.79 -12.26
CA ARG A 64 11.68 -7.11 -13.19
C ARG A 64 10.29 -6.83 -12.62
N ALA A 65 9.87 -7.57 -11.60
CA ALA A 65 8.58 -7.46 -10.94
C ALA A 65 8.69 -6.83 -9.54
N ARG A 66 9.90 -6.49 -9.07
CA ARG A 66 10.13 -5.83 -7.78
C ARG A 66 10.05 -4.31 -7.92
N GLU A 67 9.19 -3.72 -7.12
CA GLU A 67 9.09 -2.28 -6.95
C GLU A 67 10.01 -1.80 -5.81
N ARG A 68 10.39 -0.53 -5.80
CA ARG A 68 11.27 0.00 -4.74
C ARG A 68 10.65 -0.06 -3.34
N TRP A 69 9.33 -0.07 -3.26
CA TRP A 69 8.54 0.01 -2.02
C TRP A 69 7.78 -1.28 -1.71
N VAL A 70 8.27 -2.42 -2.20
CA VAL A 70 7.68 -3.74 -1.96
C VAL A 70 7.37 -3.94 -0.47
N GLY A 71 6.17 -4.45 -0.20
CA GLY A 71 5.72 -4.78 1.15
C GLY A 71 5.16 -3.61 1.96
N ARG A 72 5.33 -2.35 1.53
CA ARG A 72 4.71 -1.17 2.17
C ARG A 72 3.43 -0.70 1.48
N CYS A 73 3.11 -1.29 0.32
CA CYS A 73 1.92 -0.96 -0.44
C CYS A 73 0.65 -1.35 0.34
N PRO A 74 -0.40 -0.51 0.34
CA PRO A 74 -1.63 -0.78 1.08
C PRO A 74 -2.32 -2.09 0.66
N GLU A 75 -2.09 -2.55 -0.58
CA GLU A 75 -2.52 -3.85 -1.09
C GLU A 75 -1.93 -4.99 -0.26
N ALA A 76 -0.60 -5.01 -0.09
CA ALA A 76 0.11 -6.06 0.63
C ALA A 76 -0.30 -6.09 2.11
N VAL A 77 -0.53 -4.91 2.70
CA VAL A 77 -1.01 -4.77 4.08
C VAL A 77 -2.43 -5.31 4.23
N LEU A 78 -3.36 -4.96 3.33
CA LEU A 78 -4.73 -5.46 3.37
C LEU A 78 -4.82 -6.97 3.19
N LEU A 79 -4.09 -7.51 2.22
CA LEU A 79 -4.02 -8.95 2.00
C LEU A 79 -3.44 -9.65 3.23
N SER A 80 -2.35 -9.13 3.81
CA SER A 80 -1.73 -9.71 5.01
C SER A 80 -2.67 -9.73 6.20
N ARG A 81 -3.37 -8.63 6.48
CA ARG A 81 -4.36 -8.56 7.56
C ARG A 81 -5.50 -9.55 7.35
N HIS A 82 -6.00 -9.67 6.12
CA HIS A 82 -7.05 -10.63 5.79
C HIS A 82 -6.60 -12.08 5.96
N LEU A 83 -5.38 -12.42 5.51
CA LEU A 83 -4.83 -13.75 5.67
C LEU A 83 -4.57 -14.10 7.14
N ALA A 84 -4.03 -13.16 7.93
CA ALA A 84 -3.80 -13.37 9.37
C ALA A 84 -5.11 -13.65 10.11
N GLU A 85 -6.19 -12.93 9.79
CA GLU A 85 -7.51 -13.20 10.37
C GLU A 85 -8.10 -14.52 9.89
N ALA A 86 -7.92 -14.88 8.62
CA ALA A 86 -8.33 -16.17 8.10
C ALA A 86 -7.57 -17.33 8.76
N GLU A 87 -6.27 -17.15 9.04
CA GLU A 87 -5.43 -18.10 9.76
C GLU A 87 -5.87 -18.24 11.22
N ALA A 88 -6.08 -17.12 11.92
CA ALA A 88 -6.55 -17.09 13.31
C ALA A 88 -7.95 -17.73 13.46
N GLY A 89 -8.80 -17.62 12.44
CA GLY A 89 -10.12 -18.25 12.40
C GLY A 89 -10.11 -19.77 12.15
N ARG A 90 -8.95 -20.40 11.93
CA ARG A 90 -8.86 -21.85 11.65
C ARG A 90 -9.18 -22.66 12.90
N GLY A 91 -9.93 -23.75 12.73
CA GLY A 91 -10.22 -24.68 13.81
C GLY A 91 -8.95 -25.36 14.36
N ARG A 92 -8.99 -25.83 15.61
CA ARG A 92 -7.84 -26.42 16.35
C ARG A 92 -7.03 -27.47 15.58
N ARG A 93 -7.69 -28.30 14.75
CA ARG A 93 -7.00 -29.31 13.93
C ARG A 93 -6.26 -28.70 12.74
N ALA A 94 -6.84 -27.67 12.12
CA ALA A 94 -6.24 -26.98 10.99
C ALA A 94 -5.09 -26.07 11.45
N ALA A 95 -5.21 -25.42 12.61
CA ALA A 95 -4.15 -24.58 13.19
C ALA A 95 -2.82 -25.32 13.45
N ARG A 96 -2.85 -26.66 13.54
CA ARG A 96 -1.62 -27.49 13.66
C ARG A 96 -0.82 -27.58 12.35
N LYS A 97 -1.44 -27.23 11.22
CA LYS A 97 -0.80 -27.29 9.90
C LYS A 97 -0.39 -25.87 9.49
N PRO A 98 0.80 -25.70 8.86
CA PRO A 98 1.19 -24.42 8.29
C PRO A 98 0.11 -23.84 7.37
N PHE A 99 -0.03 -22.52 7.35
CA PHE A 99 -0.93 -21.85 6.42
C PHE A 99 -0.27 -21.80 5.05
N THR A 100 -0.89 -22.45 4.06
CA THR A 100 -0.30 -22.63 2.73
C THR A 100 -0.80 -21.61 1.72
N ASP A 101 -0.13 -21.51 0.58
CA ASP A 101 -0.58 -20.72 -0.56
C ASP A 101 -2.01 -21.10 -1.03
N GLN A 102 -2.35 -22.40 -0.97
CA GLN A 102 -3.71 -22.85 -1.28
C GLN A 102 -4.74 -22.33 -0.28
N ASP A 103 -4.38 -22.25 1.00
CA ASP A 103 -5.25 -21.67 2.03
C ASP A 103 -5.42 -20.17 1.82
N ALA A 104 -4.37 -19.47 1.39
CA ALA A 104 -4.43 -18.06 1.02
C ALA A 104 -5.42 -17.81 -0.13
N ARG A 105 -5.30 -18.57 -1.23
CA ARG A 105 -6.23 -18.49 -2.37
C ARG A 105 -7.68 -18.81 -1.97
N LYS A 106 -7.89 -19.78 -1.07
CA LYS A 106 -9.22 -20.09 -0.54
C LYS A 106 -9.80 -18.96 0.31
N ALA A 107 -8.97 -18.35 1.16
CA ALA A 107 -9.36 -17.23 2.01
C ALA A 107 -9.73 -15.98 1.19
N LEU A 108 -9.08 -15.77 0.05
CA LEU A 108 -9.28 -14.65 -0.87
C LEU A 108 -10.23 -14.97 -2.03
N LYS A 109 -10.91 -16.12 -2.01
CA LYS A 109 -11.80 -16.53 -3.11
C LYS A 109 -12.90 -15.49 -3.33
N GLY A 110 -12.93 -14.94 -4.54
CA GLY A 110 -13.90 -13.91 -4.95
C GLY A 110 -13.58 -12.50 -4.43
N ALA A 111 -12.37 -12.29 -3.89
CA ALA A 111 -11.93 -10.98 -3.44
C ALA A 111 -11.83 -9.97 -4.58
N LYS A 112 -12.17 -8.72 -4.26
CA LYS A 112 -12.03 -7.56 -5.14
C LYS A 112 -11.21 -6.49 -4.44
N LEU A 113 -10.31 -5.85 -5.17
CA LEU A 113 -9.47 -4.77 -4.66
C LEU A 113 -9.66 -3.53 -5.54
N THR A 114 -9.92 -2.39 -4.92
CA THR A 114 -9.87 -1.07 -5.61
C THR A 114 -8.84 -0.19 -4.93
N LEU A 115 -8.20 0.67 -5.72
CA LEU A 115 -7.26 1.66 -5.22
C LEU A 115 -7.61 3.03 -5.78
N ARG A 116 -7.56 4.04 -4.91
CA ARG A 116 -7.88 5.42 -5.22
C ARG A 116 -6.75 6.34 -4.80
N ARG A 117 -6.44 7.33 -5.64
CA ARG A 117 -5.48 8.38 -5.30
C ARG A 117 -6.04 9.27 -4.21
N ILE A 118 -5.23 9.56 -3.20
CA ILE A 118 -5.55 10.59 -2.19
C ILE A 118 -4.65 11.78 -2.49
N ARG A 119 -5.27 12.91 -2.82
CA ARG A 119 -4.65 14.19 -3.12
C ARG A 119 -5.27 15.31 -2.27
N GLU A 120 -4.73 16.52 -2.34
CA GLU A 120 -5.32 17.66 -1.64
C GLU A 120 -6.71 18.00 -2.19
N THR A 121 -7.53 18.66 -1.36
CA THR A 121 -8.86 19.11 -1.77
C THR A 121 -8.74 20.06 -2.96
N GLY A 122 -9.40 19.72 -4.07
CA GLY A 122 -9.35 20.51 -5.31
C GLY A 122 -8.41 19.95 -6.38
N ASP A 123 -7.61 18.93 -6.06
CA ASP A 123 -6.83 18.19 -7.07
C ASP A 123 -7.77 17.33 -7.94
N PRO A 124 -7.76 17.48 -9.28
CA PRO A 124 -8.62 16.70 -10.18
C PRO A 124 -8.31 15.19 -10.16
N ASP A 125 -7.11 14.80 -9.75
CA ASP A 125 -6.71 13.40 -9.62
C ASP A 125 -7.19 12.78 -8.29
N HIS A 126 -7.72 13.56 -7.34
CA HIS A 126 -8.25 13.00 -6.09
C HIS A 126 -9.38 12.01 -6.37
N GLY A 127 -9.33 10.83 -5.74
CA GLY A 127 -10.36 9.80 -5.90
C GLY A 127 -10.33 9.09 -7.25
N THR A 128 -9.40 9.41 -8.15
CA THR A 128 -9.21 8.64 -9.39
C THR A 128 -8.64 7.26 -9.12
N TYR A 129 -8.93 6.30 -10.00
CA TYR A 129 -8.41 4.94 -9.89
C TYR A 129 -6.89 4.93 -10.02
N GLN A 130 -6.23 4.13 -9.20
CA GLN A 130 -4.80 3.88 -9.27
C GLN A 130 -4.56 2.41 -9.55
N ALA A 131 -3.83 2.08 -10.61
CA ALA A 131 -3.40 0.70 -10.83
C ALA A 131 -2.49 0.23 -9.68
N PRO A 132 -2.56 -1.05 -9.27
CA PRO A 132 -1.65 -1.61 -8.28
C PRO A 132 -0.20 -1.51 -8.75
N CYS A 133 0.74 -1.45 -7.81
CA CYS A 133 2.17 -1.44 -8.17
C CYS A 133 2.58 -2.77 -8.84
N ARG A 134 3.72 -2.81 -9.54
CA ARG A 134 4.16 -3.99 -10.31
C ARG A 134 4.23 -5.26 -9.47
N SER A 135 4.75 -5.17 -8.26
CA SER A 135 4.86 -6.31 -7.33
C SER A 135 3.52 -6.77 -6.80
N CYS A 136 2.65 -5.81 -6.47
CA CYS A 136 1.30 -6.13 -6.00
C CYS A 136 0.42 -6.67 -7.13
N ALA A 137 0.59 -6.21 -8.37
CA ALA A 137 -0.10 -6.80 -9.53
C ALA A 137 0.21 -8.30 -9.67
N ALA A 138 1.50 -8.68 -9.60
CA ALA A 138 1.91 -10.09 -9.62
C ALA A 138 1.36 -10.89 -8.43
N LEU A 139 1.36 -10.30 -7.23
CA LEU A 139 0.80 -10.93 -6.02
C LEU A 139 -0.72 -11.15 -6.15
N LEU A 140 -1.46 -10.17 -6.67
CA LEU A 140 -2.92 -10.25 -6.84
C LEU A 140 -3.29 -11.31 -7.87
N GLU A 141 -2.56 -11.37 -8.98
CA GLU A 141 -2.71 -12.43 -9.99
C GLU A 141 -2.46 -13.81 -9.38
N HIS A 142 -1.37 -13.96 -8.64
CA HIS A 142 -1.03 -15.22 -7.97
C HIS A 142 -2.11 -15.63 -6.95
N LEU A 143 -2.66 -14.70 -6.17
CA LEU A 143 -3.69 -15.01 -5.18
C LEU A 143 -5.11 -15.10 -5.75
N GLY A 144 -5.31 -14.77 -7.03
CA GLY A 144 -6.62 -14.77 -7.69
C GLY A 144 -7.54 -13.64 -7.24
N VAL A 145 -6.97 -12.50 -6.83
CA VAL A 145 -7.71 -11.30 -6.42
C VAL A 145 -7.91 -10.39 -7.63
N ARG A 146 -9.15 -9.95 -7.85
CA ARG A 146 -9.46 -9.07 -9.00
C ARG A 146 -9.35 -7.61 -8.63
N THR A 147 -8.68 -6.81 -9.44
CA THR A 147 -8.74 -5.36 -9.35
C THR A 147 -10.03 -4.83 -9.96
N VAL A 148 -10.64 -3.83 -9.34
CA VAL A 148 -11.86 -3.17 -9.84
C VAL A 148 -11.69 -1.65 -9.84
N GLU A 149 -12.15 -1.02 -10.92
CA GLU A 149 -12.17 0.43 -11.11
C GLU A 149 -13.55 0.98 -10.69
N SER A 150 -14.02 0.62 -9.50
CA SER A 150 -15.34 1.01 -8.97
C SER A 150 -15.26 2.29 -8.15
#